data_AF-A0A8S2WX10-F1
#
_entry.id   AF-A0A8S2WX10-F1
#
_cell.length_a   1.000
_cell.length_b   1.000
_cell.length_c   1.000
_cell.angle_alpha   90.00
_cell.angle_beta   90.00
_cell.angle_gamma   90.00
#
_symmetry.space_group_name_H-M   'P 1'
#
loop_
_entity.id
_entity.type
_entity.pdbx_description
1 polymer ?
#
loop_
_entity_poly.entity_id
_entity_poly.type
_entity_poly.pdbx_seq_one_letter_code
_entity_poly.pdbx_strand_id
1 'polypeptide(L)' 'DIISKYEQFMVRRVLQSITDTRWCPAPDCGFAVIASGYASCPEIQCLRPGCNTSFCYHCKAIWHPNKTCEDAAKEKIS' A
#
# COMPACT_ATOMS: atom_id res chain seq x y z
N ASP A 1 21.77 3.20 -11.56
CA ASP A 1 22.92 2.61 -10.86
C ASP A 1 22.52 1.26 -10.24
N ILE A 2 23.44 0.28 -10.19
CA ILE A 2 23.16 -1.08 -9.68
C ILE A 2 22.99 -1.09 -8.16
N ILE A 3 23.79 -0.29 -7.44
CA ILE A 3 23.78 -0.23 -5.98
C ILE A 3 22.45 0.36 -5.52
N SER A 4 21.99 1.45 -6.15
CA SER A 4 20.69 2.04 -5.81
C SER A 4 19.51 1.08 -5.99
N LYS A 5 19.54 0.23 -7.04
CA LYS A 5 18.49 -0.79 -7.24
C LYS A 5 18.56 -1.88 -6.17
N TYR A 6 19.77 -2.34 -5.85
CA TYR A 6 19.98 -3.32 -4.79
C TYR A 6 19.43 -2.83 -3.45
N GLU A 7 19.76 -1.59 -3.07
CA GLU A 7 19.28 -0.97 -1.83
C GLU A 7 17.75 -0.90 -1.78
N GLN A 8 17.10 -0.44 -2.86
CA GLN A 8 15.64 -0.38 -2.95
C GLN A 8 14.99 -1.75 -2.77
N PHE A 9 15.53 -2.80 -3.41
CA PHE A 9 14.99 -4.15 -3.29
C PHE A 9 15.24 -4.76 -1.90
N MET A 10 16.39 -4.49 -1.29
CA MET A 10 16.70 -4.96 0.06
C MET A 10 15.78 -4.31 1.10
N VAL A 11 15.59 -2.99 1.05
CA VAL A 11 14.64 -2.29 1.92
C VAL A 11 13.24 -2.86 1.73
N ARG A 12 12.81 -3.07 0.48
CA ARG A 12 11.50 -3.66 0.20
C ARG A 12 11.34 -5.05 0.83
N ARG A 13 12.34 -5.91 0.66
CA ARG A 13 12.36 -7.26 1.23
C ARG A 13 12.28 -7.25 2.76
N VAL A 14 13.04 -6.38 3.41
CA VAL A 14 13.04 -6.29 4.88
C VAL A 14 11.69 -5.76 5.38
N LEU A 15 11.15 -4.71 4.78
CA LEU A 15 9.86 -4.16 5.22
C LEU A 15 8.70 -5.14 4.98
N GLN A 16 8.78 -5.99 3.95
CA GLN A 16 7.79 -7.05 3.71
C GLN A 16 7.73 -8.12 4.80
N SER A 17 8.76 -8.28 5.63
CA SER A 17 8.70 -9.20 6.78
C SER A 17 7.91 -8.64 7.97
N ILE A 18 7.64 -7.34 7.98
CA ILE A 18 6.81 -6.68 8.98
C ILE A 18 5.35 -6.77 8.52
N THR A 19 4.53 -7.51 9.28
CA THR A 19 3.12 -7.80 8.94
C THR A 19 2.29 -6.56 8.62
N ASP A 20 2.57 -5.43 9.27
CA ASP A 20 1.79 -4.20 9.15
C ASP A 20 2.34 -3.24 8.08
N THR A 21 3.38 -3.64 7.33
CA THR A 21 3.89 -2.84 6.22
C THR A 21 2.91 -2.82 5.07
N ARG A 22 2.60 -1.62 4.59
CA ARG A 22 1.68 -1.37 3.48
C ARG A 22 2.34 -0.46 2.45
N TRP A 23 2.45 -0.96 1.24
CA TRP A 23 3.04 -0.25 0.11
C TRP A 23 1.98 0.56 -0.61
N CYS A 24 2.29 1.81 -0.93
CA CYS A 24 1.43 2.64 -1.75
C CYS A 24 1.25 1.99 -3.14
N PRO A 25 -0.01 1.81 -3.61
CA PRO A 25 -0.29 1.21 -4.92
C PRO A 25 -0.12 2.17 -6.10
N ALA A 26 0.15 3.46 -5.85
CA ALA A 26 0.32 4.44 -6.91
C ALA A 26 1.55 4.10 -7.79
N PRO A 27 1.43 4.25 -9.13
CA PRO A 27 2.55 4.08 -10.04
C PRO A 27 3.73 4.96 -9.61
N ASP A 28 4.94 4.41 -9.67
CA ASP A 28 6.20 5.12 -9.38
C ASP A 28 6.27 5.80 -8.00
N CYS A 29 5.44 5.38 -7.04
CA CYS A 29 5.49 5.91 -5.69
C CYS A 29 6.60 5.26 -4.85
N GLY A 30 6.54 3.94 -4.70
CA GLY A 30 7.54 3.18 -3.93
C GLY A 30 7.59 3.52 -2.43
N PHE A 31 6.62 4.28 -1.90
CA PHE A 31 6.55 4.60 -0.47
C PHE A 31 5.79 3.51 0.30
N ALA A 32 6.23 3.23 1.53
CA ALA A 32 5.58 2.28 2.42
C ALA A 32 5.29 2.94 3.78
N VAL A 33 4.21 2.52 4.41
CA VAL A 33 3.88 2.88 5.79
C VAL A 33 3.77 1.62 6.64
N ILE A 34 4.10 1.72 7.92
CA ILE A 34 3.84 0.66 8.89
C ILE A 34 2.56 1.06 9.63
N ALA A 35 1.46 0.44 9.26
CA ALA A 35 0.13 0.76 9.77
C ALA A 35 -0.19 -0.16 10.97
N SER A 36 0.48 0.07 12.09
CA SER A 36 0.30 -0.72 13.32
C SER A 36 -1.00 -0.37 14.05
N GLY A 37 -1.67 -1.38 14.61
CA GLY A 37 -2.85 -1.19 15.46
C GLY A 37 -4.20 -1.25 14.73
N TYR A 38 -4.22 -1.68 13.47
CA TYR A 38 -5.44 -1.86 12.69
C TYR A 38 -5.82 -3.34 12.55
N ALA A 39 -7.05 -3.68 12.95
CA ALA A 39 -7.60 -5.04 12.84
C ALA A 39 -8.55 -5.24 11.64
N SER A 40 -9.05 -4.17 11.02
CA SER A 40 -10.08 -4.20 9.97
C SER A 40 -9.59 -3.58 8.64
N CYS A 41 -10.46 -3.06 7.75
CA CYS A 41 -10.09 -2.33 6.52
C CYS A 41 -10.24 -0.81 6.71
N PRO A 42 -9.36 -0.14 7.47
CA PRO A 42 -9.27 1.31 7.50
C PRO A 42 -8.62 1.85 6.23
N GLU A 43 -8.85 3.14 6.01
CA GLU A 43 -8.13 3.95 5.03
C GLU A 43 -6.69 4.19 5.48
N ILE A 44 -5.74 3.99 4.58
CA ILE A 44 -4.36 4.43 4.73
C ILE A 44 -4.11 5.54 3.72
N GLN A 45 -3.61 6.67 4.20
CA GLN A 45 -3.11 7.74 3.33
C GLN A 45 -1.61 7.59 3.12
N CYS A 46 -1.16 7.65 1.86
CA CYS A 46 0.26 7.72 1.54
C CYS A 46 0.87 9.03 2.08
N LEU A 47 1.97 8.92 2.82
CA LEU A 47 2.67 10.07 3.42
C LEU A 47 3.77 10.66 2.51
N ARG A 48 3.94 10.13 1.29
CA ARG A 48 4.86 10.72 0.32
C ARG A 48 4.31 12.07 -0.15
N PRO A 49 5.09 13.17 -0.05
CA PRO A 49 4.69 14.46 -0.60
C PRO A 49 4.33 14.35 -2.09
N GLY A 50 3.15 14.83 -2.46
CA GLY A 50 2.66 14.85 -3.85
C GLY A 50 2.01 13.56 -4.36
N CYS A 51 1.92 12.47 -3.57
CA CYS A 51 1.26 11.23 -4.00
C CYS A 51 -0.25 11.23 -3.73
N ASN A 52 -0.67 11.76 -2.58
CA ASN A 52 -2.07 11.91 -2.13
C ASN A 52 -2.97 10.66 -2.29
N THR A 53 -2.38 9.47 -2.47
CA THR A 53 -3.11 8.23 -2.73
C THR A 53 -3.56 7.62 -1.41
N SER A 54 -4.85 7.35 -1.31
CA SER A 54 -5.43 6.55 -0.23
C SER A 54 -5.69 5.12 -0.69
N PHE A 55 -5.46 4.15 0.18
CA PHE A 55 -5.59 2.74 -0.11
C PHE A 55 -6.04 1.91 1.11
N CYS A 56 -6.74 0.80 0.90
CA CYS A 56 -7.21 -0.04 2.02
C CYS A 56 -6.06 -0.85 2.61
N TYR A 57 -5.98 -0.86 3.95
CA TYR A 57 -5.04 -1.70 4.69
C TYR A 57 -5.16 -3.19 4.37
N HIS A 58 -6.37 -3.72 4.24
CA HIS A 58 -6.62 -5.15 4.06
C HIS A 58 -6.25 -5.64 2.65
N CYS A 59 -6.93 -5.14 1.62
CA CYS A 59 -6.76 -5.61 0.24
C CYS A 59 -5.65 -4.92 -0.55
N LYS A 60 -5.08 -3.81 -0.03
CA LYS A 60 -4.00 -3.03 -0.65
C LYS A 60 -4.40 -2.32 -1.96
N ALA A 61 -5.68 -2.34 -2.32
CA ALA A 61 -6.22 -1.60 -3.45
C ALA A 61 -6.45 -0.12 -3.08
N ILE A 62 -6.67 0.72 -4.11
CA ILE A 62 -7.19 2.09 -3.96
C ILE A 62 -8.38 2.10 -3.00
N TRP A 63 -8.44 3.13 -2.17
CA TRP A 63 -9.45 3.26 -1.13
C TRP A 63 -10.86 3.21 -1.72
N HIS A 64 -11.72 2.42 -1.09
CA HIS A 64 -13.07 2.13 -1.54
C HIS A 64 -14.07 2.37 -0.39
N PRO A 65 -14.48 3.63 -0.16
CA PRO A 65 -15.42 3.94 0.90
C PRO A 65 -16.77 3.26 0.64
N ASN A 66 -17.41 2.78 1.72
CA ASN A 66 -18.73 2.13 1.69
C ASN A 66 -18.82 0.83 0.86
N LYS A 67 -17.68 0.22 0.51
CA LYS A 67 -17.64 -1.06 -0.21
C LYS A 67 -16.79 -2.07 0.53
N THR A 68 -17.18 -3.34 0.44
CA THR A 68 -16.33 -4.46 0.87
C THR A 68 -15.14 -4.61 -0.06
N CYS A 69 -14.09 -5.30 0.40
CA CYS A 69 -12.93 -5.58 -0.47
C CYS A 69 -13.34 -6.46 -1.66
N GLU A 70 -14.31 -7.37 -1.47
CA GLU A 70 -14.85 -8.24 -2.52
C GLU A 70 -15.58 -7.44 -3.61
N ASP A 71 -16.43 -6.48 -3.23
CA ASP A 71 -17.17 -5.68 -4.21
C ASP A 71 -16.24 -4.77 -5.00
N ALA A 72 -15.27 -4.15 -4.32
CA ALA A 72 -14.24 -3.34 -4.97
C ALA A 72 -13.37 -4.15 -5.94
N ALA A 73 -13.16 -5.44 -5.68
CA ALA A 73 -12.40 -6.31 -6.58
C ALA A 73 -13.19 -6.64 -7.86
N LYS A 74 -14.51 -6.84 -7.76
CA LYS A 74 -15.38 -7.15 -8.92
C LYS A 74 -15.45 -5.98 -9.90
N GLU A 75 -15.51 -4.75 -9.42
CA GLU A 75 -15.60 -3.54 -10.26
C GLU A 75 -14.34 -3.26 -11.08
N LYS A 76 -13.17 -3.81 -10.71
CA LYS A 76 -11.94 -3.63 -11.49
C LYS A 76 -11.87 -4.54 -12.72
N ILE A 77 -12.73 -5.55 -12.79
CA ILE A 77 -12.71 -6.60 -13.83
C ILE A 77 -13.78 -6.31 -14.91
N SER A 78 -14.75 -5.43 -14.61
CA SER A 78 -15.73 -4.88 -15.56
C SER A 78 -15.17 -3.69 -16.35
#